data_AF-A0A4U9T6C7-F1
#
_entry.id   AF-A0A4U9T6C7-F1
#
_cell.length_a   1.000
_cell.length_b   1.000
_cell.length_c   1.000
_cell.angle_alpha   90.00
_cell.angle_beta   90.00
_cell.angle_gamma   90.00
#
_symmetry.space_group_name_H-M   'P 1'
#
loop_
_entity.id
_entity.type
_entity.pdbx_description
1 polymer ?
#
loop_
_entity_poly.entity_id
_entity_poly.type
_entity_poly.pdbx_seq_one_letter_code
_entity_poly.pdbx_strand_id
1 'polypeptide(L)'
;MTGFEPLDILQGLVMLLEQLRDGRRAVENQYRRIVPEQGNLLAQRAMAEVFGLKDSSEWRGLGEIAHSGVQIKPEYADFDAELRFKPQAQRVADDPRSRCGEVLTGRCKPDACPLFGKQCTPENAFGALMVSSEGACSAYYQYRRENA
;
A
#
# COMPACT_ATOMS: atom_id res chain seq x y z
N MET A 1 -9.81 5.16 -11.37
CA MET A 1 -8.48 4.62 -11.69
C MET A 1 -7.71 5.63 -12.52
N THR A 2 -6.45 5.89 -12.19
CA THR A 2 -5.58 6.88 -12.86
C THR A 2 -4.24 6.26 -13.22
N GLY A 3 -3.51 6.90 -14.14
CA GLY A 3 -2.09 6.66 -14.32
C GLY A 3 -1.23 7.39 -13.28
N PHE A 4 0.08 7.45 -13.55
CA PHE A 4 1.10 8.01 -12.64
C PHE A 4 1.74 9.30 -13.16
N GLU A 5 1.46 9.69 -14.42
CA GLU A 5 1.97 10.96 -14.95
C GLU A 5 1.26 12.13 -14.26
N PRO A 6 1.91 13.30 -14.12
CA PRO A 6 1.30 14.46 -13.46
C PRO A 6 -0.08 14.83 -14.03
N LEU A 7 -0.25 14.74 -15.35
CA LEU A 7 -1.54 15.02 -16.01
C LEU A 7 -2.60 13.94 -15.74
N ASP A 8 -2.20 12.67 -15.54
CA ASP A 8 -3.16 11.62 -15.18
C ASP A 8 -3.76 11.86 -13.81
N ILE A 9 -2.91 12.25 -12.86
CA ILE A 9 -3.32 12.58 -11.48
C ILE A 9 -4.25 13.80 -11.50
N LEU A 10 -3.87 14.86 -12.21
CA LEU A 10 -4.70 16.08 -12.31
C LEU A 10 -6.05 15.80 -12.96
N GLN A 11 -6.10 15.02 -14.04
CA GLN A 11 -7.36 14.66 -14.67
C GLN A 11 -8.22 13.79 -13.74
N GLY A 12 -7.62 12.83 -13.03
CA GLY A 12 -8.33 12.02 -12.04
C GLY A 12 -8.98 12.87 -10.94
N LEU A 13 -8.29 13.91 -10.46
CA LEU A 13 -8.84 14.87 -9.51
C LEU A 13 -10.02 15.65 -10.09
N VAL A 14 -9.93 16.13 -11.33
CA VAL A 14 -11.04 16.81 -12.02
C VAL A 14 -12.25 15.89 -12.12
N MET A 15 -12.07 14.64 -12.56
CA MET A 15 -13.16 13.66 -12.66
C MET A 15 -13.84 13.39 -11.31
N LEU A 16 -13.07 13.29 -10.22
CA LEU A 16 -13.62 13.13 -8.87
C LEU A 16 -14.41 14.37 -8.42
N LEU A 17 -13.89 15.57 -8.68
CA LEU A 17 -14.57 16.83 -8.33
C LEU A 17 -15.88 17.00 -9.11
N GLU A 18 -15.93 16.60 -10.38
CA GLU A 18 -17.16 16.59 -11.17
C GLU A 18 -18.18 15.60 -10.63
N GLN A 19 -17.76 14.39 -10.22
CA GLN A 19 -18.65 13.44 -9.56
C GLN A 19 -19.25 14.02 -8.27
N LEU A 20 -18.42 14.66 -7.44
CA LEU A 20 -18.86 15.29 -6.19
C LEU A 20 -19.86 16.42 -6.46
N ARG A 21 -19.58 17.29 -7.43
CA ARG A 21 -20.48 18.38 -7.86
C ARG A 21 -21.83 17.82 -8.31
N ASP A 22 -21.81 16.73 -9.08
CA ASP A 22 -23.01 16.15 -9.69
C ASP A 22 -23.73 15.12 -8.78
N GLY A 23 -23.22 14.86 -7.57
CA GLY A 23 -23.74 13.83 -6.66
C GLY A 23 -23.62 12.39 -7.19
N ARG A 24 -22.75 12.16 -8.19
CA ARG A 24 -22.49 10.84 -8.78
C ARG A 24 -21.53 10.03 -7.92
N ARG A 25 -21.67 8.70 -7.96
CA ARG A 25 -20.73 7.75 -7.35
C ARG A 25 -20.45 6.62 -8.35
N ALA A 26 -19.43 6.81 -9.17
CA ALA A 26 -19.09 5.88 -10.24
C ALA A 26 -17.59 5.56 -10.24
N VAL A 27 -17.24 4.30 -10.53
CA VAL A 27 -15.86 3.94 -10.82
C VAL A 27 -15.56 4.33 -12.26
N GLU A 28 -14.69 5.31 -12.43
CA GLU A 28 -14.26 5.76 -13.75
C GLU A 28 -12.80 5.38 -14.02
N ASN A 29 -12.51 5.00 -15.25
CA ASN A 29 -11.16 4.66 -15.71
C ASN A 29 -10.61 5.81 -16.56
N GLN A 30 -9.70 6.60 -15.98
CA GLN A 30 -8.91 7.61 -16.68
C GLN A 30 -7.75 6.97 -17.46
N TYR A 31 -7.25 5.83 -16.97
CA TYR A 31 -6.06 5.16 -17.49
C TYR A 31 -6.35 4.14 -18.61
N ARG A 32 -7.35 4.43 -19.46
CA ARG A 32 -7.86 3.49 -20.49
C ARG A 32 -6.81 3.02 -21.49
N ARG A 33 -5.74 3.80 -21.68
CA ARG A 33 -4.64 3.46 -22.58
C ARG A 33 -3.84 2.24 -22.11
N ILE A 34 -3.85 1.94 -20.81
CA ILE A 34 -3.12 0.81 -20.21
C ILE A 34 -4.07 -0.21 -19.58
N VAL A 35 -5.15 0.23 -18.94
CA VAL A 35 -6.03 -0.65 -18.14
C VAL A 35 -7.30 -0.99 -18.91
N PRO A 36 -7.46 -2.23 -19.40
CA PRO A 36 -8.74 -2.71 -19.96
C PRO A 36 -9.77 -2.91 -18.84
N GLU A 37 -11.06 -2.85 -19.20
CA GLU A 37 -12.17 -3.01 -18.25
C GLU A 37 -12.15 -4.34 -17.51
N GLN A 38 -11.84 -5.41 -18.23
CA GLN A 38 -11.68 -6.79 -17.77
C GLN A 38 -10.33 -7.05 -17.08
N GLY A 39 -9.41 -6.08 -17.09
CA GLY A 39 -8.04 -6.24 -16.63
C GLY A 39 -7.25 -7.27 -17.44
N ASN A 40 -6.23 -7.87 -16.81
CA ASN A 40 -5.42 -8.92 -17.41
C ASN A 40 -5.95 -10.31 -17.02
N LEU A 41 -6.71 -10.94 -17.92
CA LEU A 41 -7.33 -12.24 -17.68
C LEU A 41 -6.31 -13.37 -17.47
N LEU A 42 -5.13 -13.30 -18.11
CA LEU A 42 -4.09 -14.32 -17.93
C LEU A 42 -3.52 -14.24 -16.51
N ALA A 43 -3.21 -13.03 -16.04
CA ALA A 43 -2.72 -12.81 -14.68
C ALA A 43 -3.77 -13.21 -13.62
N GLN A 44 -5.04 -12.85 -13.83
CA GLN A 44 -6.12 -13.24 -12.92
C GLN A 44 -6.25 -14.77 -12.79
N ARG A 45 -6.16 -15.50 -13.91
CA ARG A 45 -6.18 -16.97 -13.90
C ARG A 45 -4.99 -17.55 -13.15
N ALA A 46 -3.78 -17.06 -13.42
CA ALA A 46 -2.58 -17.53 -12.73
C ALA A 46 -2.65 -17.27 -11.21
N MET A 47 -3.10 -16.08 -10.81
CA MET A 47 -3.30 -15.75 -9.40
C MET A 47 -4.36 -16.67 -8.75
N ALA A 48 -5.50 -16.88 -9.41
CA ALA A 48 -6.56 -17.74 -8.90
C ALA A 48 -6.18 -19.23 -8.90
N GLU A 49 -5.26 -19.65 -9.77
CA GLU A 49 -4.74 -21.01 -9.81
C GLU A 49 -3.85 -21.28 -8.59
N VAL A 50 -2.90 -20.39 -8.28
CA VAL A 50 -1.88 -20.63 -7.24
C VAL A 50 -2.33 -20.20 -5.84
N PHE A 51 -3.11 -19.12 -5.74
CA PHE A 51 -3.42 -18.49 -4.45
C PHE A 51 -4.88 -18.65 -4.04
N GLY A 52 -5.09 -18.89 -2.75
CA GLY A 52 -6.38 -18.81 -2.05
C GLY A 52 -6.44 -17.61 -1.12
N LEU A 53 -7.64 -17.16 -0.77
CA LEU A 53 -7.83 -16.04 0.15
C LEU A 53 -7.58 -16.50 1.59
N LYS A 54 -6.81 -15.73 2.38
CA LYS A 54 -6.70 -15.93 3.83
C LYS A 54 -7.96 -15.38 4.53
N ASP A 55 -8.35 -16.00 5.63
CA ASP A 55 -9.48 -15.53 6.44
C ASP A 55 -9.20 -14.14 7.02
N SER A 56 -8.00 -13.94 7.57
CA SER A 56 -7.47 -12.64 7.98
C SER A 56 -6.00 -12.52 7.68
N SER A 57 -5.50 -11.29 7.62
CA SER A 57 -4.07 -11.02 7.53
C SER A 57 -3.74 -9.73 8.26
N GLU A 58 -2.61 -9.74 8.97
CA GLU A 58 -2.07 -8.56 9.63
C GLU A 58 -1.46 -7.62 8.57
N TRP A 59 -1.95 -6.39 8.56
CA TRP A 59 -1.35 -5.28 7.83
C TRP A 59 -0.64 -4.39 8.83
N ARG A 60 0.70 -4.36 8.78
CA ARG A 60 1.52 -3.56 9.70
C ARG A 60 1.04 -2.11 9.76
N GLY A 61 0.64 -1.66 10.95
CA GLY A 61 0.12 -0.31 11.19
C GLY A 61 -1.39 -0.13 10.98
N LEU A 62 -2.09 -1.16 10.49
CA LEU A 62 -3.56 -1.20 10.31
C LEU A 62 -4.23 -2.32 11.12
N GLY A 63 -3.47 -3.35 11.51
CA GLY A 63 -3.96 -4.51 12.27
C GLY A 63 -4.46 -5.64 11.37
N GLU A 64 -5.21 -6.57 11.97
CA GLU A 64 -5.83 -7.70 11.25
C GLU A 64 -7.00 -7.22 10.38
N ILE A 65 -6.95 -7.55 9.10
CA ILE A 65 -8.01 -7.23 8.13
C ILE A 65 -8.50 -8.54 7.51
N ALA A 66 -9.81 -8.80 7.63
CA ALA A 66 -10.44 -9.98 7.04
C ALA A 66 -10.29 -9.98 5.52
N HIS A 67 -10.03 -11.16 4.93
CA HIS A 67 -10.03 -11.37 3.48
C HIS A 67 -9.10 -10.43 2.69
N SER A 68 -7.98 -10.04 3.30
CA SER A 68 -7.07 -9.02 2.76
C SER A 68 -5.71 -9.55 2.29
N GLY A 69 -5.39 -10.80 2.63
CA GLY A 69 -4.16 -11.48 2.20
C GLY A 69 -4.46 -12.77 1.46
N VAL A 70 -3.42 -13.33 0.86
CA VAL A 70 -3.47 -14.58 0.10
C VAL A 70 -2.55 -15.62 0.73
N GLN A 71 -2.86 -16.90 0.48
CA GLN A 71 -2.03 -18.05 0.83
C GLN A 71 -1.86 -18.97 -0.36
N ILE A 72 -0.75 -19.72 -0.39
CA ILE A 72 -0.53 -20.73 -1.41
C ILE A 72 -1.55 -21.84 -1.22
N LYS A 73 -2.17 -22.30 -2.31
CA LYS A 73 -3.15 -23.37 -2.24
C LYS A 73 -2.52 -24.73 -1.96
N PRO A 74 -3.26 -25.70 -1.39
CA PRO A 74 -2.74 -27.03 -1.06
C PRO A 74 -2.10 -27.77 -2.24
N GLU A 75 -2.60 -27.57 -3.47
CA GLU A 75 -2.05 -28.17 -4.68
C GLU A 75 -0.63 -27.71 -5.01
N TYR A 76 -0.22 -26.56 -4.46
CA TYR A 76 1.10 -25.94 -4.62
C TYR A 76 1.90 -25.94 -3.31
N ALA A 77 1.54 -26.78 -2.33
CA ALA A 77 2.15 -26.80 -0.99
C ALA A 77 3.68 -27.03 -0.99
N ASP A 78 4.22 -27.68 -2.03
CA ASP A 78 5.67 -27.86 -2.20
C ASP A 78 6.45 -26.54 -2.31
N PHE A 79 5.77 -25.45 -2.67
CA PHE A 79 6.32 -24.10 -2.76
C PHE A 79 6.08 -23.24 -1.50
N ASP A 80 5.38 -23.77 -0.50
CA ASP A 80 5.00 -23.03 0.71
C ASP A 80 6.07 -23.13 1.81
N ALA A 81 6.76 -22.01 2.04
CA ALA A 81 7.77 -21.89 3.09
C ALA A 81 7.18 -21.88 4.52
N GLU A 82 5.96 -21.36 4.71
CA GLU A 82 5.27 -21.39 6.01
C GLU A 82 5.00 -22.85 6.41
N LEU A 83 4.57 -23.70 5.47
CA LEU A 83 4.35 -25.14 5.71
C LEU A 83 5.66 -25.91 5.88
N ARG A 84 6.68 -25.62 5.05
CA ARG A 84 7.96 -26.35 5.06
C ARG A 84 8.79 -26.07 6.31
N PHE A 85 8.88 -24.80 6.72
CA PHE A 85 9.79 -24.39 7.80
C PHE A 85 9.09 -24.07 9.11
N LYS A 86 7.77 -23.88 9.10
CA LYS A 86 6.95 -23.60 10.30
C LYS A 86 7.57 -22.49 11.17
N PRO A 87 7.82 -21.29 10.59
CA PRO A 87 8.45 -20.22 11.33
C PRO A 87 7.61 -19.83 12.54
N GLN A 88 8.27 -19.48 13.65
CA GLN A 88 7.58 -18.94 14.82
C GLN A 88 7.08 -17.53 14.53
N ALA A 89 5.81 -17.27 14.84
CA ALA A 89 5.23 -15.94 14.71
C ALA A 89 5.96 -14.94 15.62
N GLN A 90 6.42 -13.84 15.04
CA GLN A 90 7.02 -12.73 15.78
C GLN A 90 6.06 -11.54 15.78
N ARG A 91 5.83 -10.97 16.95
CA ARG A 91 5.13 -9.69 17.05
C ARG A 91 6.14 -8.58 16.81
N VAL A 92 6.05 -7.95 15.64
CA VAL A 92 6.84 -6.77 15.30
C VAL A 92 5.92 -5.56 15.35
N ALA A 93 6.16 -4.67 16.32
CA ALA A 93 5.49 -3.38 16.39
C ALA A 93 6.46 -2.28 15.99
N ASP A 94 5.97 -1.25 15.31
CA ASP A 94 6.73 -0.02 15.17
C ASP A 94 6.99 0.61 16.54
N ASP A 95 8.03 1.45 16.64
CA ASP A 95 8.28 2.26 17.84
C ASP A 95 7.00 3.01 18.24
N PRO A 96 6.58 2.97 19.53
CA PRO A 96 5.32 3.58 19.97
C PRO A 96 5.27 5.11 19.78
N ARG A 97 6.42 5.76 19.56
CA ARG A 97 6.51 7.19 19.22
C ARG A 97 6.32 7.45 17.73
N SER A 98 6.38 6.42 16.89
CA SER A 98 6.15 6.54 15.46
C SER A 98 4.67 6.75 15.16
N ARG A 99 4.39 7.49 14.09
CA ARG A 99 3.03 7.73 13.59
C ARG A 99 2.81 7.04 12.23
N CYS A 100 3.49 5.92 11.98
CA CYS A 100 3.44 5.22 10.69
C CYS A 100 2.01 4.84 10.29
N GLY A 101 1.20 4.29 11.21
CA GLY A 101 -0.20 3.96 10.95
C GLY A 101 -1.07 5.19 10.63
N GLU A 102 -0.81 6.34 11.25
CA GLU A 102 -1.52 7.58 10.95
C GLU A 102 -1.15 8.15 9.58
N VAL A 103 0.12 8.04 9.18
CA VAL A 103 0.56 8.39 7.82
C VAL A 103 -0.06 7.45 6.79
N LEU A 104 -0.04 6.13 7.03
CA LEU A 104 -0.67 5.12 6.17
C LEU A 104 -2.16 5.37 5.92
N THR A 105 -2.88 5.83 6.95
CA THR A 105 -4.32 6.11 6.88
C THR A 105 -4.63 7.54 6.44
N GLY A 106 -3.63 8.33 6.05
CA GLY A 106 -3.81 9.71 5.60
C GLY A 106 -4.27 10.68 6.71
N ARG A 107 -4.15 10.30 7.98
CA ARG A 107 -4.53 11.14 9.14
C ARG A 107 -3.51 12.24 9.45
N CYS A 108 -2.24 12.02 9.10
CA CYS A 108 -1.21 13.04 9.20
C CYS A 108 -0.16 12.91 8.08
N LYS A 109 0.60 13.98 7.83
CA LYS A 109 1.78 13.96 6.96
C LYS A 109 2.99 13.40 7.72
N PRO A 110 4.04 12.91 7.02
CA PRO A 110 5.24 12.38 7.66
C PRO A 110 5.94 13.37 8.62
N ASP A 111 5.94 14.66 8.31
CA ASP A 111 6.54 15.72 9.14
C ASP A 111 5.81 15.97 10.47
N ALA A 112 4.59 15.46 10.62
CA ALA A 112 3.86 15.47 11.89
C ALA A 112 4.30 14.32 12.84
N CYS A 113 5.17 13.41 12.38
CA CYS A 113 5.75 12.35 13.21
C CYS A 113 6.98 12.89 13.97
N PRO A 114 7.07 12.71 15.30
CA PRO A 114 8.17 13.27 16.09
C PRO A 114 9.55 12.65 15.76
N LEU A 115 9.56 11.45 15.16
CA LEU A 115 10.78 10.75 14.77
C LEU A 115 11.27 11.14 13.37
N PHE A 116 10.40 11.67 12.51
CA PHE A 116 10.67 11.86 11.08
C PHE A 116 11.79 12.86 10.83
N GLY A 117 12.77 12.45 10.02
CA GLY A 117 13.93 13.26 9.63
C GLY A 117 14.87 13.62 10.79
N LYS A 118 14.67 13.01 11.97
CA LYS A 118 15.54 13.15 13.14
C LYS A 118 16.15 11.78 13.47
N GLN A 119 15.41 10.97 14.22
CA GLN A 119 15.81 9.62 14.59
C GLN A 119 15.49 8.61 13.49
N CYS A 120 14.40 8.84 12.75
CA CYS A 120 13.99 8.04 11.60
C CYS A 120 14.40 8.75 10.31
N THR A 121 15.43 8.23 9.65
CA THR A 121 15.95 8.66 8.34
C THR A 121 16.11 7.44 7.42
N PRO A 122 16.38 7.60 6.11
CA PRO A 122 16.65 6.46 5.24
C PRO A 122 17.79 5.56 5.73
N GLU A 123 18.83 6.13 6.34
CA GLU A 123 19.98 5.39 6.90
C GLU A 123 19.67 4.72 8.24
N ASN A 124 18.69 5.25 8.97
CA ASN A 124 18.27 4.73 10.27
C ASN A 124 16.74 4.68 10.36
N ALA A 125 16.14 3.70 9.68
CA ALA A 125 14.69 3.63 9.51
C ALA A 125 14.00 2.87 10.65
N PHE A 126 13.07 3.55 11.34
CA PHE A 126 12.29 2.97 12.45
C PHE A 126 10.99 2.28 12.02
N GLY A 127 10.53 2.53 10.79
CA GLY A 127 9.26 2.01 10.29
C GLY A 127 9.30 1.72 8.80
N ALA A 128 8.41 0.82 8.35
CA ALA A 128 8.38 0.34 6.97
C ALA A 128 8.24 1.46 5.93
N LEU A 129 7.55 2.55 6.29
CA LEU A 129 7.35 3.72 5.42
C LEU A 129 8.63 4.52 5.13
N MET A 130 9.68 4.36 5.92
CA MET A 130 10.99 4.99 5.66
C MET A 130 11.93 4.03 4.92
N VAL A 131 11.77 2.71 5.10
CA VAL A 131 12.58 1.69 4.39
C VAL A 131 12.14 1.52 2.94
N SER A 132 10.84 1.49 2.68
CA SER A 132 10.29 1.20 1.36
C SER A 132 10.54 2.35 0.37
N SER A 133 10.92 2.02 -0.87
CA SER A 133 10.99 2.97 -1.99
C SER A 133 9.62 3.58 -2.34
N GLU A 134 8.53 2.88 -2.01
CA GLU A 134 7.16 3.36 -2.17
C GLU A 134 6.61 3.98 -0.87
N GLY A 135 7.42 4.00 0.19
CA GLY A 135 7.00 4.48 1.50
C GLY A 135 6.77 5.99 1.50
N ALA A 136 5.61 6.42 2.01
CA ALA A 136 5.24 7.83 2.08
C ALA A 136 6.26 8.67 2.86
N CYS A 137 6.86 8.13 3.93
CA CYS A 137 7.89 8.85 4.69
C CYS A 137 9.18 8.99 3.86
N SER A 138 9.65 7.92 3.22
CA SER A 138 10.83 7.94 2.35
C SER A 138 10.68 8.96 1.22
N ALA A 139 9.56 8.92 0.50
CA ALA A 139 9.25 9.88 -0.56
C ALA A 139 9.19 11.32 -0.03
N TYR A 140 8.54 11.55 1.11
CA TYR A 140 8.47 12.89 1.71
C TYR A 140 9.84 13.40 2.15
N TYR A 141 10.72 12.51 2.64
CA TYR A 141 12.08 12.86 3.01
C TYR A 141 12.92 13.25 1.79
N GLN A 142 12.82 12.48 0.70
CA GLN A 142 13.60 12.69 -0.52
C GLN A 142 13.18 13.96 -1.27
N TYR A 143 11.89 14.24 -1.36
CA TYR A 143 11.34 15.27 -2.24
C TYR A 143 10.83 16.51 -1.51
N ARG A 144 10.88 16.57 -0.18
CA ARG A 144 10.65 17.85 0.51
C ARG A 144 11.72 18.83 0.05
N ARG A 145 11.30 19.98 -0.48
CA ARG A 145 12.20 21.13 -0.58
C ARG A 145 12.33 21.65 0.84
N GLU A 146 13.53 21.60 1.41
CA GLU A 146 13.81 22.43 2.58
C GLU A 146 13.58 23.87 2.14
N ASN A 147 12.53 24.50 2.66
CA ASN A 147 12.43 25.95 2.58
C ASN A 147 13.64 26.47 3.35
N ALA A 148 14.63 26.98 2.62
CA ALA A 148 15.66 27.86 3.17
C ALA A 148 15.02 29.09 3.82
#